data_AF-A0A7Z0MP50-F1
#
_entry.id   AF-A0A7Z0MP50-F1
#
_cell.length_a   1.000
_cell.length_b   1.000
_cell.length_c   1.000
_cell.angle_alpha   90.00
_cell.angle_beta   90.00
_cell.angle_gamma   90.00
#
_symmetry.space_group_name_H-M   'P 1'
#
loop_
_entity.id
_entity.type
_entity.pdbx_description
1 polymer ?
#
loop_
_entity_poly.entity_id
_entity_poly.type
_entity_poly.pdbx_seq_one_letter_code
_entity_poly.pdbx_strand_id
1 'polypeptide(L)'
;MAQHLTGKRVTEFKKSQINFCAIFWVVVATEMLANGDSKIVLEFKDTEKSREIWPYSFHLILEILISDSLTLQLLTRNTGKQPFAIRSHAYFNVNPLNFSRKTPTI
;
A
#
# COMPACT_ATOMS: atom_id res chain seq x y z
N MET A 1 -1.26 40.46 37.60
CA MET A 1 -0.77 39.18 38.15
C MET A 1 -1.66 38.07 37.63
N ALA A 2 -1.07 36.89 37.34
CA ALA A 2 -1.63 35.74 36.62
C ALA A 2 -1.66 35.96 35.07
N GLN A 3 -1.28 35.04 34.18
CA GLN A 3 -1.09 33.59 34.28
C GLN A 3 0.06 33.07 33.40
N HIS A 4 0.62 31.95 33.84
CA HIS A 4 1.61 31.10 33.20
C HIS A 4 0.91 30.17 32.20
N LEU A 5 1.38 30.03 30.95
CA LEU A 5 1.09 28.86 30.11
C LEU A 5 2.30 28.48 29.24
N THR A 6 2.98 27.45 29.72
CA THR A 6 3.94 26.58 29.04
C THR A 6 3.28 25.89 27.85
N GLY A 7 3.85 26.04 26.65
CA GLY A 7 3.38 25.37 25.44
C GLY A 7 4.54 24.67 24.71
N LYS A 8 4.95 23.50 25.22
CA LYS A 8 5.80 22.55 24.47
C LYS A 8 5.05 22.18 23.18
N ARG A 9 5.51 22.70 22.03
CA ARG A 9 5.11 22.15 20.73
C ARG A 9 5.78 20.79 20.57
N VAL A 10 5.14 19.75 21.10
CA VAL A 10 5.43 18.38 20.66
C VAL A 10 4.91 18.32 19.23
N THR A 11 5.86 18.32 18.29
CA THR A 11 5.57 18.16 16.86
C THR A 11 5.10 16.72 16.68
N GLU A 12 3.79 16.50 16.78
CA GLU A 12 3.18 15.22 16.47
C GLU A 12 3.23 15.03 14.96
N PHE A 13 4.30 14.37 14.49
CA PHE A 13 4.39 13.91 13.11
C PHE A 13 3.37 12.78 12.93
N LYS A 14 2.16 13.15 12.51
CA LYS A 14 1.20 12.22 11.92
C LYS A 14 1.82 11.69 10.64
N LYS A 15 2.64 10.63 10.74
CA LYS A 15 3.23 9.95 9.58
C LYS A 15 2.10 9.68 8.60
N SER A 16 2.19 10.29 7.41
CA SER A 16 1.26 10.03 6.33
C SER A 16 1.15 8.52 6.14
N GLN A 17 -0.08 8.00 6.19
CA GLN A 17 -0.39 6.56 6.06
C GLN A 17 0.22 5.95 4.78
N ILE A 18 0.44 6.76 3.75
CA ILE A 18 1.07 6.35 2.49
C ILE A 18 2.56 5.99 2.70
N ASN A 19 3.28 6.77 3.50
CA ASN A 19 4.70 6.53 3.77
C ASN A 19 4.92 5.32 4.68
N PHE A 20 3.90 4.95 5.47
CA PHE A 20 3.97 3.78 6.31
C PHE A 20 4.04 2.51 5.47
N CYS A 21 3.17 2.34 4.47
CA CYS A 21 3.11 1.09 3.72
C CYS A 21 4.35 0.87 2.83
N ALA A 22 4.91 1.92 2.21
CA ALA A 22 5.96 1.76 1.19
C ALA A 22 7.34 1.31 1.71
N ILE A 23 7.70 1.62 2.96
CA ILE A 23 9.07 1.40 3.48
C ILE A 23 9.29 0.05 4.16
N PHE A 24 8.25 -0.74 4.40
CA PHE A 24 8.36 -2.02 5.11
C PHE A 24 8.22 -3.26 4.23
N TRP A 25 7.96 -3.09 2.93
CA TRP A 25 7.98 -4.21 2.00
C TRP A 25 9.42 -4.63 1.70
N VAL A 26 9.66 -5.92 1.78
CA VAL A 26 10.93 -6.55 1.44
C VAL A 26 10.70 -7.50 0.28
N VAL A 27 11.60 -7.49 -0.72
CA VAL A 27 11.57 -8.49 -1.81
C VAL A 27 12.06 -9.82 -1.24
N VAL A 28 11.21 -10.84 -1.25
CA VAL A 28 11.55 -12.19 -0.74
C VAL A 28 11.77 -13.19 -1.85
N ALA A 29 11.23 -12.95 -3.05
CA ALA A 29 11.52 -13.74 -4.24
C ALA A 29 11.44 -12.88 -5.50
N THR A 30 12.26 -13.24 -6.48
CA THR A 30 12.18 -12.75 -7.85
C THR A 30 12.55 -13.90 -8.75
N GLU A 31 11.66 -14.25 -9.66
CA GLU A 31 11.84 -15.38 -10.56
C GLU A 31 11.38 -15.01 -11.97
N MET A 32 12.07 -15.56 -12.96
CA MET A 32 11.61 -15.60 -14.34
C MET A 32 11.02 -16.98 -14.56
N LEU A 33 9.73 -17.04 -14.87
CA LEU A 33 9.01 -18.27 -15.15
C LEU A 33 9.49 -18.85 -16.49
N ALA A 34 9.30 -20.16 -16.69
CA ALA A 34 9.78 -20.87 -17.87
C ALA A 34 9.17 -20.37 -19.20
N ASN A 35 8.02 -19.70 -19.12
CA ASN A 35 7.35 -19.06 -20.26
C ASN A 35 7.85 -17.64 -20.55
N GLY A 36 8.81 -17.11 -19.78
CA GLY A 36 9.36 -15.76 -19.92
C GLY A 36 8.69 -14.71 -19.03
N ASP A 37 7.63 -15.06 -18.29
CA ASP A 37 6.96 -14.14 -17.38
C ASP A 37 7.84 -13.82 -16.17
N SER A 38 7.67 -12.64 -15.58
CA SER A 38 8.39 -12.24 -14.37
C SER A 38 7.47 -12.28 -13.15
N LYS A 39 7.89 -12.97 -12.09
CA LYS A 39 7.19 -12.99 -10.81
C LYS A 39 8.07 -12.38 -9.72
N ILE A 40 7.48 -11.47 -8.95
CA ILE A 40 8.09 -10.82 -7.81
C ILE A 40 7.19 -11.07 -6.60
N VAL A 41 7.80 -11.46 -5.48
CA VAL A 41 7.08 -11.63 -4.22
C VAL A 41 7.63 -10.65 -3.21
N LEU A 42 6.75 -9.79 -2.71
CA LEU A 42 7.03 -8.84 -1.63
C LEU A 42 6.40 -9.35 -0.34
N GLU A 43 7.11 -9.21 0.77
CA GLU A 43 6.62 -9.53 2.11
C GLU A 43 6.61 -8.27 2.97
N PHE A 44 5.55 -8.12 3.76
CA PHE A 44 5.48 -7.17 4.85
C PHE A 44 4.94 -7.85 6.11
N LYS A 45 5.84 -8.02 7.09
CA LYS A 45 5.54 -8.58 8.40
C LYS A 45 5.59 -7.49 9.48
N ASP A 46 4.73 -7.60 10.49
CA ASP A 46 4.76 -6.69 11.61
C ASP A 46 6.07 -6.78 12.40
N THR A 47 6.67 -5.62 12.67
CA THR A 47 7.86 -5.42 13.50
C THR A 47 7.53 -4.48 14.64
N GLU A 48 8.39 -4.36 15.64
CA GLU A 48 8.19 -3.41 16.76
C GLU A 48 7.97 -1.98 16.24
N LYS A 49 8.83 -1.55 15.31
CA LYS A 49 8.75 -0.23 14.65
C LYS A 49 7.47 -0.05 13.83
N SER A 50 6.94 -1.10 13.21
CA SER A 50 5.68 -0.99 12.47
C SER A 50 4.48 -0.90 13.42
N ARG A 51 4.53 -1.62 14.55
CA ARG A 51 3.48 -1.61 15.58
C ARG A 51 3.39 -0.29 16.34
N GLU A 52 4.46 0.51 16.40
CA GLU A 52 4.41 1.88 16.90
C GLU A 52 3.47 2.79 16.07
N ILE A 53 3.30 2.49 14.79
CA ILE A 53 2.53 3.33 13.85
C ILE A 53 1.17 2.71 13.55
N TRP A 54 1.12 1.37 13.43
CA TRP A 54 -0.11 0.61 13.23
C TRP A 54 -0.09 -0.64 14.12
N PRO A 55 -0.77 -0.62 15.29
CA PRO A 55 -0.59 -1.59 16.38
C PRO A 55 -1.35 -2.91 16.13
N TYR A 56 -1.18 -3.48 14.94
CA TYR A 56 -1.73 -4.78 14.57
C TYR A 56 -0.61 -5.75 14.25
N SER A 57 -0.83 -7.02 14.59
CA SER A 57 0.04 -8.12 14.16
C SER A 57 -0.52 -8.74 12.90
N PHE A 58 0.30 -8.76 11.86
CA PHE A 58 -0.11 -9.17 10.54
C PHE A 58 1.09 -9.68 9.74
N HIS A 59 0.76 -10.44 8.70
CA HIS A 59 1.72 -10.84 7.68
C HIS A 59 1.04 -10.71 6.33
N LEU A 60 1.60 -9.85 5.47
CA LEU A 60 1.14 -9.59 4.13
C LEU A 60 2.16 -10.13 3.13
N ILE A 61 1.66 -10.76 2.08
CA ILE A 61 2.45 -11.18 0.93
C ILE A 61 1.76 -10.60 -0.30
N LEU A 62 2.52 -9.85 -1.10
CA LEU A 62 2.07 -9.35 -2.39
C LEU A 62 2.83 -10.08 -3.49
N GLU A 63 2.11 -10.92 -4.22
CA GLU A 63 2.63 -11.54 -5.43
C GLU A 63 2.29 -10.67 -6.64
N ILE A 64 3.32 -10.37 -7.43
CA ILE A 64 3.25 -9.56 -8.64
C ILE A 64 3.68 -10.47 -9.78
N LEU A 65 2.77 -10.72 -10.72
CA LEU A 65 3.07 -11.45 -11.95
C LEU A 65 2.95 -10.48 -13.13
N ILE A 66 4.03 -10.38 -13.89
CA ILE A 66 4.17 -9.51 -15.05
C ILE A 66 4.29 -10.41 -16.28
N SER A 67 3.23 -10.41 -17.09
CA SER A 67 3.13 -11.10 -18.37
C SER A 67 2.46 -10.17 -19.39
N ASP A 68 1.64 -10.69 -20.30
CA ASP A 68 0.72 -9.90 -21.14
C ASP A 68 -0.26 -9.04 -20.31
N SER A 69 -0.45 -9.39 -19.03
CA SER A 69 -1.24 -8.61 -18.07
C SER A 69 -0.50 -8.46 -16.74
N LEU A 70 -0.82 -7.41 -15.98
CA LEU A 70 -0.31 -7.24 -14.62
C LEU A 70 -1.29 -7.89 -13.64
N THR A 71 -0.86 -8.97 -12.99
CA THR A 71 -1.63 -9.65 -11.94
C THR A 71 -1.04 -9.35 -10.57
N LEU A 72 -1.88 -8.90 -9.63
CA LEU A 72 -1.51 -8.60 -8.26
C LEU A 72 -2.35 -9.45 -7.31
N GLN A 73 -1.71 -10.22 -6.43
CA GLN A 73 -2.39 -11.00 -5.39
C GLN A 73 -1.88 -10.60 -4.01
N LEU A 74 -2.77 -10.04 -3.20
CA LEU A 74 -2.46 -9.66 -1.82
C LEU A 74 -3.01 -10.71 -0.86
N LEU A 75 -2.13 -11.54 -0.31
CA LEU A 75 -2.44 -12.48 0.75
C LEU A 75 -2.29 -11.77 2.09
N THR A 76 -3.35 -11.81 2.90
CA THR A 76 -3.39 -11.18 4.22
C THR A 76 -3.61 -12.23 5.29
N ARG A 77 -2.70 -12.29 6.27
CA ARG A 77 -2.86 -13.09 7.46
C ARG A 77 -2.88 -12.18 8.69
N ASN A 78 -4.01 -12.15 9.38
CA ASN A 78 -4.10 -11.55 10.72
C ASN A 78 -3.50 -12.54 11.73
N THR A 79 -2.37 -12.18 12.33
CA THR A 79 -1.69 -12.98 13.36
C THR A 79 -1.99 -12.46 14.78
N GLY A 80 -2.71 -11.34 14.87
CA GLY A 80 -3.17 -10.76 16.12
C GLY A 80 -4.56 -11.24 16.53
N LYS A 81 -5.05 -10.66 17.64
CA LYS A 81 -6.39 -10.94 18.19
C LYS A 81 -7.44 -9.91 17.78
N GLN A 82 -7.01 -8.78 17.21
CA GLN A 82 -7.88 -7.67 16.86
C GLN A 82 -8.18 -7.70 15.35
N PRO A 83 -9.44 -7.50 14.93
CA PRO A 83 -9.75 -7.34 13.52
C PRO A 83 -9.16 -6.04 12.97
N PHE A 84 -8.71 -6.07 11.72
CA PHE A 84 -8.29 -4.89 10.97
C PHE A 84 -8.79 -4.96 9.53
N ALA A 85 -8.84 -3.81 8.85
CA ALA A 85 -9.27 -3.70 7.47
C ALA A 85 -8.13 -3.15 6.59
N ILE A 86 -7.96 -3.73 5.40
CA ILE A 86 -7.02 -3.26 4.37
C ILE A 86 -7.82 -2.74 3.18
N ARG A 87 -7.35 -1.65 2.57
CA ARG A 87 -7.89 -1.14 1.30
C ARG A 87 -6.78 -1.08 0.27
N SER A 88 -7.05 -1.59 -0.93
CA SER A 88 -6.16 -1.52 -2.09
C SER A 88 -6.62 -0.40 -3.02
N HIS A 89 -5.68 0.41 -3.51
CA HIS A 89 -5.94 1.43 -4.51
C HIS A 89 -5.12 1.12 -5.77
N ALA A 90 -5.80 0.92 -6.90
CA ALA A 90 -5.16 0.74 -8.21
C ALA A 90 -5.38 1.99 -9.05
N TYR A 91 -4.31 2.60 -9.54
CA TYR A 91 -4.35 3.76 -10.43
C TYR A 91 -4.00 3.31 -11.85
N PHE A 92 -4.97 3.31 -12.73
CA PHE A 92 -4.78 2.97 -14.14
C PHE A 92 -4.56 4.23 -14.95
N ASN A 93 -3.57 4.21 -15.84
CA ASN A 93 -3.41 5.27 -16.83
C ASN A 93 -4.50 5.11 -17.89
N VAL A 94 -5.41 6.09 -17.97
CA VAL A 94 -6.47 6.14 -18.97
C VAL A 94 -6.17 7.26 -19.97
N ASN A 95 -5.98 6.91 -21.23
CA ASN A 95 -5.69 7.89 -22.28
C ASN A 95 -6.99 8.60 -22.71
N PRO A 96 -7.08 9.95 -22.66
CA PRO A 96 -8.34 10.67 -22.92
C PRO A 96 -8.73 10.81 -24.41
N LEU A 97 -7.95 10.26 -25.35
CA LEU A 97 -8.03 10.61 -26.79
C LEU A 97 -9.20 10.01 -27.60
N ASN A 98 -10.32 9.59 -26.99
CA ASN A 98 -11.45 9.08 -27.77
C ASN A 98 -12.85 9.45 -27.25
N PHE A 99 -12.99 10.60 -26.60
CA PHE A 99 -14.31 11.19 -26.36
C PHE A 99 -14.78 11.96 -27.62
N SER A 100 -15.18 11.24 -28.67
CA SER A 100 -15.92 11.85 -29.78
C SER A 100 -17.33 12.21 -29.29
N ARG A 101 -17.55 13.47 -28.92
CA ARG A 101 -18.91 14.02 -28.81
C ARG A 101 -19.53 13.99 -30.20
N LYS A 102 -20.43 13.03 -30.47
CA LYS A 102 -21.39 13.18 -31.56
C LYS A 102 -22.39 14.25 -31.13
N THR A 103 -22.23 15.47 -31.62
CA THR A 103 -23.30 16.48 -31.54
C THR A 103 -24.45 16.03 -32.45
N PRO A 104 -25.70 15.98 -31.96
CA PRO A 104 -26.83 15.72 -32.82
C PRO A 104 -26.98 16.89 -33.81
N THR A 105 -26.94 16.58 -35.10
CA THR A 105 -27.30 17.52 -36.17
C THR A 105 -28.82 17.68 -36.13
N ILE A 106 -29.29 18.93 -35.99
CA ILE A 106 -30.69 19.33 -36.14
C ILE A 106 -30.97 19.51 -37.63
#